data_AF-A0A7K1C2E3-F1
#
_entry.id   AF-A0A7K1C2E3-F1
#
_cell.length_a   1.000
_cell.length_b   1.000
_cell.length_c   1.000
_cell.angle_alpha   90.00
_cell.angle_beta   90.00
_cell.angle_gamma   90.00
#
_symmetry.space_group_name_H-M   'P 1'
#
loop_
_entity.id
_entity.type
_entity.pdbx_description
1 polymer ?
#
loop_
_entity_poly.entity_id
_entity_poly.type
_entity_poly.pdbx_seq_one_letter_code
_entity_poly.pdbx_strand_id
1 'polypeptide(L)'
;IEVEILVRDKALEVDFEGPLVEAMQSAISKFDPEGVPVPYLMSGGTDNKALSDLGIIGYGFSPVKLPPELDFFALFHGVDERIPIDGLKFGVKVLNEFLQNS
;
A
#
# COMPACT_ATOMS: atom_id res chain seq x y z
N ILE A 1 34.07 -10.80 -21.44
CA ILE A 1 33.28 -10.07 -20.42
C ILE A 1 32.58 -11.15 -19.60
N GLU A 2 32.75 -11.13 -18.29
CA GLU A 2 32.05 -12.03 -17.35
C GLU A 2 30.93 -11.22 -16.68
N VAL A 3 29.73 -11.81 -16.56
CA VAL A 3 28.57 -11.16 -15.95
C VAL A 3 28.13 -12.04 -14.78
N GLU A 4 28.01 -11.43 -13.60
CA GLU A 4 27.49 -12.07 -12.39
C GLU A 4 26.17 -11.40 -11.99
N ILE A 5 25.15 -12.20 -11.68
CA ILE A 5 23.87 -11.72 -11.18
C ILE A 5 23.85 -11.92 -9.67
N LEU A 6 24.00 -10.82 -8.91
CA LEU A 6 23.97 -10.86 -7.45
C LEU A 6 22.55 -11.02 -6.90
N VAL A 7 21.56 -10.40 -7.57
CA VAL A 7 20.16 -10.41 -7.15
C VAL A 7 19.25 -10.53 -8.36
N ARG A 8 18.29 -11.45 -8.26
CA ARG A 8 17.16 -11.58 -9.17
C ARG A 8 15.94 -11.93 -8.34
N ASP A 9 14.84 -11.26 -8.62
CA ASP A 9 13.61 -11.41 -7.84
C ASP A 9 12.39 -11.34 -8.77
N LYS A 10 11.25 -11.83 -8.30
CA LYS A 10 9.99 -11.89 -9.06
C LYS A 10 9.25 -10.55 -9.04
N ALA A 11 8.43 -10.36 -10.07
CA ALA A 11 7.35 -9.39 -10.05
C ALA A 11 6.10 -10.07 -9.48
N LEU A 12 5.24 -9.30 -8.81
CA LEU A 12 3.96 -9.78 -8.33
C LEU A 12 2.83 -9.01 -9.01
N GLU A 13 1.80 -9.74 -9.37
CA GLU A 13 0.53 -9.25 -9.87
C GLU A 13 -0.56 -10.10 -9.22
N VAL A 14 -1.57 -9.45 -8.68
CA VAL A 14 -2.72 -10.07 -8.00
C VAL A 14 -3.98 -9.33 -8.44
N ASP A 15 -5.07 -10.05 -8.64
CA ASP A 15 -6.33 -9.47 -9.06
C ASP A 15 -6.87 -8.53 -7.98
N PHE A 16 -7.47 -7.39 -8.37
CA PHE A 16 -8.04 -6.43 -7.44
C PHE A 16 -9.47 -6.84 -7.03
N GLU A 17 -9.57 -7.94 -6.28
CA GLU A 17 -10.86 -8.54 -5.94
C GLU A 17 -10.84 -9.33 -4.63
N GLY A 18 -12.03 -9.74 -4.21
CA GLY A 18 -12.25 -10.63 -3.08
C GLY A 18 -12.48 -9.90 -1.73
N PRO A 19 -12.78 -10.67 -0.68
CA PRO A 19 -13.28 -10.12 0.59
C PRO A 19 -12.31 -9.13 1.25
N LEU A 20 -11.01 -9.37 1.13
CA LEU A 20 -10.00 -8.50 1.72
C LEU A 20 -9.98 -7.12 1.05
N VAL A 21 -10.10 -7.07 -0.28
CA VAL A 21 -10.17 -5.83 -1.06
C VAL A 21 -11.49 -5.09 -0.77
N GLU A 22 -12.61 -5.82 -0.69
CA GLU A 22 -13.92 -5.26 -0.31
C GLU A 22 -13.87 -4.61 1.09
N ALA A 23 -13.22 -5.26 2.05
CA ALA A 23 -13.03 -4.71 3.39
C ALA A 23 -12.14 -3.46 3.40
N MET A 24 -11.06 -3.43 2.60
CA MET A 24 -10.24 -2.22 2.43
C MET A 24 -11.06 -1.06 1.85
N GLN A 25 -11.88 -1.33 0.83
CA GLN A 25 -12.77 -0.32 0.22
C GLN A 25 -13.79 0.20 1.23
N SER A 26 -14.46 -0.69 1.95
CA SER A 26 -15.44 -0.33 2.98
C SER A 26 -14.83 0.56 4.08
N ALA A 27 -13.65 0.18 4.57
CA ALA A 27 -12.93 0.96 5.58
C ALA A 27 -12.57 2.37 5.09
N ILE A 28 -12.12 2.51 3.84
CA ILE A 28 -11.84 3.82 3.24
C ILE A 28 -13.13 4.65 3.13
N SER A 29 -14.18 4.10 2.51
CA SER A 29 -15.44 4.82 2.25
C SER A 29 -16.13 5.33 3.52
N LYS A 30 -15.92 4.68 4.67
CA LYS A 30 -16.44 5.15 5.97
C LYS A 30 -15.87 6.51 6.40
N PHE A 31 -14.62 6.81 6.04
CA PHE A 31 -13.94 8.05 6.42
C PHE A 31 -13.74 9.02 5.24
N ASP A 32 -13.79 8.51 4.01
CA ASP A 32 -13.72 9.28 2.77
C ASP A 32 -14.67 8.69 1.71
N PRO A 33 -15.94 9.14 1.68
CA PRO A 33 -16.95 8.63 0.74
C PRO A 33 -16.60 8.86 -0.75
N GLU A 34 -15.70 9.80 -1.05
CA GLU A 34 -15.23 10.08 -2.41
C GLU A 34 -13.92 9.32 -2.74
N GLY A 35 -13.30 8.69 -1.73
CA GLY A 35 -12.06 7.94 -1.85
C GLY A 35 -12.28 6.57 -2.50
N VAL A 36 -12.30 6.52 -3.83
CA VAL A 36 -12.41 5.27 -4.61
C VAL A 36 -11.04 4.61 -4.75
N PRO A 37 -10.81 3.41 -4.19
CA PRO A 37 -9.54 2.71 -4.35
C PRO A 37 -9.38 2.17 -5.78
N VAL A 38 -8.14 2.21 -6.29
CA VAL A 38 -7.79 1.72 -7.64
C VAL A 38 -6.58 0.80 -7.59
N PRO A 39 -6.44 -0.15 -8.53
CA PRO A 39 -5.21 -0.94 -8.67
C PRO A 39 -4.01 -0.02 -8.91
N TYR A 40 -2.91 -0.31 -8.20
CA TYR A 40 -1.69 0.51 -8.26
C TYR A 40 -0.47 -0.37 -8.52
N LEU A 41 0.30 -0.04 -9.56
CA LEU A 41 1.58 -0.68 -9.86
C LEU A 41 2.72 0.12 -9.21
N MET A 42 3.46 -0.54 -8.32
CA MET A 42 4.66 0.01 -7.69
C MET A 42 5.92 -0.62 -8.28
N SER A 43 6.90 0.18 -8.69
CA SER A 43 8.17 -0.32 -9.24
C SER A 43 9.16 -0.83 -8.16
N GLY A 44 8.89 -0.52 -6.89
CA GLY A 44 9.66 -1.00 -5.74
C GLY A 44 9.38 -2.46 -5.36
N GLY A 45 10.21 -3.00 -4.47
CA GLY A 45 9.99 -4.31 -3.85
C GLY A 45 9.33 -4.20 -2.48
N THR A 46 8.53 -5.20 -2.10
CA THR A 46 7.95 -5.34 -0.75
C THR A 46 8.15 -6.75 -0.23
N ASP A 47 7.98 -6.94 1.07
CA ASP A 47 8.02 -8.26 1.73
C ASP A 47 6.97 -9.24 1.17
N ASN A 48 5.94 -8.74 0.47
CA ASN A 48 4.94 -9.57 -0.19
C ASN A 48 5.57 -10.56 -1.20
N LYS A 49 6.74 -10.23 -1.76
CA LYS A 49 7.51 -11.15 -2.60
C LYS A 49 7.92 -12.40 -1.85
N ALA A 50 8.53 -12.26 -0.68
CA ALA A 50 8.89 -13.41 0.14
C ALA A 50 7.63 -14.17 0.63
N LEU A 51 6.58 -13.45 1.04
CA LEU A 51 5.34 -14.07 1.51
C LEU A 51 4.61 -14.88 0.43
N SER A 52 4.66 -14.43 -0.83
CA SER A 52 4.04 -15.17 -1.94
C SER A 52 4.75 -16.49 -2.27
N ASP A 53 6.01 -16.70 -1.85
CA ASP A 53 6.64 -18.04 -1.95
C ASP A 53 5.99 -19.05 -1.02
N LEU A 54 5.28 -18.58 0.02
CA LEU A 54 4.48 -19.40 0.93
C LEU A 54 3.03 -19.58 0.44
N GLY A 55 2.70 -19.06 -0.76
CA GLY A 55 1.34 -19.08 -1.30
C GLY A 55 0.40 -18.03 -0.70
N ILE A 56 0.93 -17.04 0.01
CA ILE A 56 0.13 -15.95 0.59
C ILE A 56 -0.11 -14.87 -0.47
N ILE A 57 -1.38 -14.59 -0.75
CA ILE A 57 -1.80 -13.44 -1.56
C ILE A 57 -1.91 -12.23 -0.62
N GLY A 58 -0.96 -11.30 -0.72
CA GLY A 58 -0.98 -10.06 0.07
C GLY A 58 -1.26 -8.82 -0.76
N TYR A 59 -1.87 -7.83 -0.11
CA TYR A 59 -2.14 -6.51 -0.66
C TYR A 59 -1.49 -5.46 0.23
N GLY A 60 -0.85 -4.45 -0.37
CA GLY A 60 -0.32 -3.33 0.39
C GLY A 60 -1.46 -2.43 0.88
N PHE A 61 -1.58 -2.24 2.19
CA PHE A 61 -2.60 -1.37 2.79
C PHE A 61 -1.99 -0.51 3.90
N SER A 62 -1.64 0.72 3.55
CA SER A 62 -1.13 1.74 4.47
C SER A 62 -1.88 3.04 4.21
N PRO A 63 -3.13 3.18 4.72
CA PRO A 63 -3.94 4.35 4.45
C PRO A 63 -3.30 5.60 5.02
N VAL A 64 -3.19 6.65 4.22
CA VAL A 64 -2.75 7.98 4.64
C VAL A 64 -3.45 9.02 3.79
N LYS A 65 -4.02 10.05 4.41
CA LYS A 65 -4.63 11.17 3.67
C LYS A 65 -3.56 12.21 3.35
N LEU A 66 -3.35 12.48 2.08
CA LEU A 66 -2.31 13.38 1.59
C LEU A 66 -2.96 14.65 0.99
N PRO A 67 -2.36 15.83 1.20
CA PRO A 67 -2.79 17.03 0.50
C PRO A 67 -2.32 16.97 -0.97
N PRO A 68 -3.07 17.55 -1.92
CA PRO A 68 -2.82 17.40 -3.35
C PRO A 68 -1.48 17.97 -3.82
N GLU A 69 -0.91 18.91 -3.08
CA GLU A 69 0.37 19.56 -3.39
C GLU A 69 1.61 18.81 -2.89
N LEU A 70 1.44 17.76 -2.08
CA LEU A 70 2.57 16.99 -1.55
C LEU A 70 3.04 15.95 -2.57
N ASP A 71 4.26 16.11 -3.07
CA ASP A 71 4.94 15.06 -3.84
C ASP A 71 5.38 13.92 -2.90
N PHE A 72 4.44 13.01 -2.63
CA PHE A 72 4.64 11.92 -1.68
C PHE A 72 5.67 10.90 -2.18
N PHE A 73 5.74 10.66 -3.49
CA PHE A 73 6.69 9.70 -4.06
C PHE A 73 8.14 10.16 -3.92
N ALA A 74 8.40 11.46 -4.03
CA ALA A 74 9.73 12.01 -3.81
C ALA A 74 10.22 11.87 -2.36
N LEU A 75 9.33 11.58 -1.40
CA LEU A 75 9.70 11.42 0.00
C LEU A 75 10.25 10.03 0.32
N PHE A 76 10.01 9.01 -0.51
CA PHE A 76 10.51 7.67 -0.25
C PHE A 76 12.05 7.66 -0.20
N HIS A 77 12.62 7.36 0.97
CA HIS A 77 14.06 7.40 1.22
C HIS A 77 14.70 8.79 1.03
N GLY A 78 13.89 9.86 1.03
CA GLY A 78 14.35 11.24 0.95
C GLY A 78 14.98 11.74 2.26
N VAL A 79 15.74 12.84 2.19
CA VAL A 79 16.41 13.44 3.37
C VAL A 79 15.40 13.91 4.43
N ASP A 80 14.20 14.32 4.01
CA ASP A 80 13.13 14.85 4.87
C ASP A 80 11.82 14.08 4.64
N GLU A 81 11.93 12.75 4.63
CA GLU A 81 10.78 11.84 4.59
C GLU A 81 9.81 12.16 5.74
N ARG A 82 8.55 12.47 5.40
CA ARG A 82 7.55 12.93 6.37
C ARG A 82 6.14 12.71 5.86
N ILE A 83 5.18 12.83 6.78
CA ILE A 83 3.75 12.78 6.47
C ILE A 83 2.99 13.86 7.25
N PRO A 84 1.83 14.33 6.75
CA PRO A 84 0.95 15.19 7.52
C PRO A 84 0.41 14.44 8.74
N ILE A 85 0.44 15.09 9.92
CA ILE A 85 -0.06 14.50 11.16
C ILE A 85 -1.55 14.13 11.07
N ASP A 86 -2.36 14.97 10.42
CA ASP A 86 -3.78 14.66 10.24
C ASP A 86 -4.01 13.54 9.21
N GLY A 87 -3.10 13.40 8.24
CA GLY A 87 -3.02 12.26 7.33
C GLY A 87 -2.74 10.95 8.06
N LEU A 88 -1.79 10.96 9.00
CA LEU A 88 -1.50 9.82 9.87
C LEU A 88 -2.68 9.45 10.75
N LYS A 89 -3.32 10.42 11.40
CA LYS A 89 -4.51 10.18 12.25
C LYS A 89 -5.67 9.58 11.43
N PHE A 90 -5.87 10.06 10.21
CA PHE A 90 -6.84 9.47 9.29
C PHE A 90 -6.49 8.00 8.99
N GLY A 91 -5.23 7.74 8.64
CA GLY A 91 -4.71 6.40 8.37
C GLY A 91 -4.95 5.41 9.49
N VAL A 92 -4.60 5.80 10.73
CA VAL A 92 -4.83 4.97 11.92
C VAL A 92 -6.31 4.62 12.11
N LYS A 93 -7.23 5.57 11.87
CA LYS A 93 -8.68 5.32 11.99
C LYS A 93 -9.17 4.33 10.92
N VAL A 94 -8.74 4.51 9.67
CA VAL A 94 -9.09 3.60 8.57
C VAL A 94 -8.53 2.20 8.81
N LEU A 95 -7.26 2.09 9.19
CA LEU A 95 -6.62 0.81 9.47
C LEU A 95 -7.28 0.11 10.68
N ASN A 96 -7.63 0.86 11.72
CA ASN A 96 -8.36 0.31 12.87
C ASN A 96 -9.75 -0.19 12.47
N GLU A 97 -10.51 0.59 11.68
CA GLU A 97 -11.81 0.16 11.19
C GLU A 97 -11.70 -1.13 10.38
N PHE A 98 -10.74 -1.18 9.45
CA PHE A 98 -10.43 -2.36 8.66
C PHE A 98 -10.16 -3.55 9.58
N LEU A 99 -9.21 -3.47 10.51
CA LEU A 99 -8.85 -4.61 11.37
C LEU A 99 -9.97 -5.07 12.32
N GLN A 100 -10.92 -4.20 12.67
CA GLN A 100 -12.00 -4.52 13.61
C GLN A 100 -13.30 -4.96 12.92
N ASN A 101 -13.49 -4.61 11.64
CA ASN A 101 -14.75 -4.81 10.93
C ASN A 101 -14.54 -5.32 9.48
N SER A 102 -13.41 -5.98 9.22
CA SER A 102 -13.13 -6.70 7.96
C SER A 102 -13.73 -8.10 7.93
#